data_AF-A0A1R3WQG5-F1
#
_entry.id   AF-A0A1R3WQG5-F1
#
_cell.length_a   1.000
_cell.length_b   1.000
_cell.length_c   1.000
_cell.angle_alpha   90.00
_cell.angle_beta   90.00
_cell.angle_gamma   90.00
#
_symmetry.space_group_name_H-M   'P 1'
#
loop_
_entity.id
_entity.type
_entity.pdbx_description
1 polymer ?
#
loop_
_entity_poly.entity_id
_entity_poly.type
_entity_poly.pdbx_seq_one_letter_code
_entity_poly.pdbx_strand_id
1 'polypeptide(L)'
;MDDMPIIPRDAGADVRAYFDARTRQYLKHVINDEVIAEHRRNPHAQHRSEPLGRLLFYFKNLPIEKQYALRRTTSSTFRITTIPRPGHAPVEVDPTDFPDQLAGFHGIFLRKIKDLMENNDG
;
A
#
# COMPACT_ATOMS: atom_id res chain seq x y z
N MET A 1 29.64 33.37 -7.72
CA MET A 1 28.48 33.44 -6.81
C MET A 1 27.35 32.78 -7.58
N ASP A 2 26.97 31.59 -7.14
CA ASP A 2 26.09 30.66 -7.87
C ASP A 2 24.65 31.15 -7.73
N ASP A 3 24.04 31.55 -8.85
CA ASP A 3 22.67 32.05 -8.93
C ASP A 3 21.75 30.83 -9.07
N MET A 4 21.41 30.20 -7.95
CA MET A 4 20.48 29.07 -7.98
C MET A 4 19.07 29.55 -8.34
N PRO A 5 18.41 28.97 -9.35
CA PRO A 5 17.07 29.36 -9.72
C PRO A 5 16.09 29.09 -8.57
N ILE A 6 15.33 30.11 -8.17
CA ILE A 6 14.19 29.95 -7.26
C ILE A 6 13.12 29.13 -7.98
N ILE A 7 13.05 27.83 -7.69
CA ILE A 7 11.97 26.98 -8.19
C ILE A 7 10.67 27.39 -7.49
N PRO A 8 9.63 27.84 -8.21
CA PRO A 8 8.36 28.21 -7.60
C PRO A 8 7.72 27.01 -6.89
N ARG A 9 7.17 27.24 -5.69
CA ARG A 9 6.42 26.22 -4.94
C ARG A 9 5.21 25.74 -5.75
N ASP A 10 5.12 24.44 -6.02
CA ASP A 10 3.96 23.84 -6.69
C ASP A 10 2.76 23.82 -5.72
N ALA A 11 1.86 24.79 -5.85
CA ALA A 11 0.61 24.85 -5.08
C ALA A 11 -0.27 23.60 -5.26
N GLY A 12 -0.13 22.88 -6.38
CA GLY A 12 -0.80 21.60 -6.60
C GLY A 12 -0.29 20.52 -5.67
N ALA A 13 0.97 20.56 -5.24
CA ALA A 13 1.54 19.60 -4.29
C ALA A 13 0.93 19.77 -2.90
N ASP A 14 0.73 21.01 -2.46
CA ASP A 14 0.11 21.32 -1.17
C ASP A 14 -1.34 20.80 -1.11
N VAL A 15 -2.11 21.02 -2.17
CA VAL A 15 -3.49 20.52 -2.29
C VAL A 15 -3.51 18.99 -2.25
N ARG A 16 -2.64 18.31 -3.01
CA ARG A 16 -2.56 16.84 -3.01
C ARG A 16 -2.23 16.28 -1.62
N ALA A 17 -1.26 16.87 -0.92
CA ALA A 17 -0.87 16.45 0.42
C ALA A 17 -2.02 16.58 1.42
N TYR A 18 -2.77 17.69 1.35
CA TYR A 18 -3.93 17.92 2.20
C TYR A 18 -5.07 16.91 1.97
N PHE A 19 -5.41 16.65 0.70
CA PHE A 19 -6.42 15.65 0.35
C PHE A 19 -5.99 14.24 0.75
N ASP A 20 -4.71 13.90 0.58
CA ASP A 20 -4.16 12.61 1.02
C ASP A 20 -4.27 12.45 2.55
N ALA A 21 -3.88 13.46 3.32
CA ALA A 21 -4.01 13.45 4.79
C ALA A 21 -5.46 13.21 5.25
N ARG A 22 -6.43 13.92 4.66
CA ARG A 22 -7.85 13.70 4.96
C ARG A 22 -8.33 12.31 4.54
N THR A 23 -7.88 11.82 3.39
CA THR A 23 -8.22 10.49 2.91
C THR A 23 -7.69 9.42 3.87
N ARG A 24 -6.44 9.53 4.34
CA ARG A 24 -5.86 8.63 5.33
C ARG A 24 -6.64 8.64 6.64
N GLN A 25 -6.99 9.82 7.16
CA GLN A 25 -7.80 9.95 8.37
C GLN A 25 -9.14 9.23 8.22
N TYR A 26 -9.84 9.42 7.10
CA TYR A 26 -11.08 8.70 6.82
C TYR A 26 -10.86 7.18 6.76
N LEU A 27 -9.86 6.71 6.01
CA LEU A 27 -9.60 5.28 5.83
C LEU A 27 -9.24 4.58 7.15
N LYS A 28 -8.50 5.25 8.04
CA LYS A 28 -8.22 4.74 9.40
C LYS A 28 -9.49 4.41 10.18
N HIS A 29 -10.59 5.16 9.98
CA HIS A 29 -11.88 4.89 10.63
C HIS A 29 -12.70 3.79 9.94
N VAL A 30 -12.45 3.55 8.65
CA VAL A 30 -13.17 2.54 7.85
C VAL A 30 -12.62 1.13 8.08
N ILE A 31 -11.36 1.01 8.48
CA ILE A 31 -10.72 -0.27 8.73
C ILE A 31 -11.35 -0.93 9.97
N ASN A 32 -11.88 -2.13 9.77
CA ASN A 32 -12.42 -2.98 10.83
C ASN A 32 -12.24 -4.47 10.46
N ASP A 33 -12.57 -5.36 11.41
CA ASP A 33 -12.41 -6.80 11.24
C ASP A 33 -13.28 -7.37 10.10
N GLU A 34 -14.45 -6.78 9.85
CA GLU A 34 -15.34 -7.21 8.76
C GLU A 34 -14.72 -6.99 7.39
N VAL A 35 -14.12 -5.82 7.17
CA VAL A 35 -13.42 -5.46 5.93
C VAL A 35 -12.18 -6.32 5.72
N ILE A 36 -11.44 -6.59 6.80
CA ILE A 36 -10.27 -7.48 6.76
C ILE A 36 -10.71 -8.90 6.40
N ALA A 37 -11.76 -9.41 7.05
CA ALA A 37 -12.31 -10.74 6.78
C ALA A 37 -12.92 -10.85 5.38
N GLU A 38 -13.56 -9.80 4.88
CA GLU A 38 -14.04 -9.71 3.49
C GLU A 38 -12.89 -9.86 2.50
N HIS A 39 -11.83 -9.07 2.66
CA HIS A 39 -10.65 -9.16 1.79
C HIS A 39 -10.01 -10.55 1.86
N ARG A 40 -9.93 -11.17 3.04
CA ARG A 40 -9.36 -12.52 3.22
C ARG A 40 -10.14 -13.59 2.43
N ARG A 41 -11.48 -13.50 2.44
CA ARG A 41 -12.34 -14.50 1.78
C ARG A 41 -12.15 -14.51 0.27
N ASN A 42 -12.06 -13.34 -0.35
CA ASN A 42 -11.82 -13.22 -1.78
C ASN A 42 -11.17 -11.87 -2.13
N PRO A 43 -9.83 -11.80 -2.19
CA PRO A 43 -9.10 -10.59 -2.58
C PRO A 43 -9.47 -10.02 -3.96
N HIS A 44 -10.02 -10.87 -4.84
CA HIS A 44 -10.37 -10.53 -6.23
C HIS A 44 -11.88 -10.44 -6.47
N ALA A 45 -12.70 -10.36 -5.41
CA ALA A 45 -14.15 -10.30 -5.55
C ALA A 45 -14.60 -9.13 -6.44
N GLN A 46 -15.45 -9.42 -7.42
CA GLN A 46 -16.05 -8.41 -8.29
C GLN A 46 -17.04 -7.53 -7.50
N HIS A 47 -17.82 -8.14 -6.61
CA HIS A 47 -18.70 -7.46 -5.67
C HIS A 47 -18.00 -7.34 -4.31
N ARG A 48 -17.49 -6.15 -4.05
CA ARG A 48 -16.86 -5.76 -2.78
C ARG A 48 -17.68 -4.68 -2.12
N SER A 49 -17.64 -4.62 -0.78
CA SER A 49 -18.25 -3.55 -0.01
C SER A 49 -17.62 -2.20 -0.36
N GLU A 50 -18.36 -1.13 -0.11
CA GLU A 50 -17.89 0.23 -0.32
C GLU A 50 -16.63 0.57 0.53
N PRO A 51 -16.60 0.20 1.84
CA PRO A 51 -15.40 0.30 2.67
C PRO A 51 -14.15 -0.33 2.06
N LEU A 52 -14.25 -1.61 1.67
CA LEU A 52 -13.13 -2.34 1.06
C LEU A 52 -12.75 -1.72 -0.29
N GLY A 53 -13.73 -1.33 -1.09
CA GLY A 53 -13.52 -0.66 -2.37
C GLY A 53 -12.68 0.60 -2.26
N ARG A 54 -12.96 1.45 -1.25
CA ARG A 54 -12.17 2.67 -1.01
C ARG A 54 -10.74 2.38 -0.58
N LEU A 55 -10.53 1.41 0.31
CA LEU A 55 -9.18 1.01 0.73
C LEU A 55 -8.36 0.49 -0.45
N LEU A 56 -8.93 -0.41 -1.25
CA LEU A 56 -8.24 -0.97 -2.41
C LEU A 56 -7.93 0.11 -3.45
N PHE A 57 -8.87 1.05 -3.67
CA PHE A 57 -8.63 2.17 -4.57
C PHE A 57 -7.47 3.05 -4.08
N TYR A 58 -7.45 3.41 -2.79
CA TYR A 58 -6.35 4.17 -2.20
C TYR A 58 -5.01 3.45 -2.34
N PHE A 59 -4.95 2.19 -1.91
CA PHE A 59 -3.74 1.37 -1.95
C PHE A 59 -3.21 1.11 -3.36
N LYS A 60 -4.08 1.12 -4.38
CA LYS A 60 -3.67 1.00 -5.79
C LYS A 60 -2.99 2.27 -6.30
N ASN A 61 -3.37 3.44 -5.80
CA ASN A 61 -2.84 4.73 -6.22
C ASN A 61 -1.64 5.22 -5.39
N LEU A 62 -1.18 4.44 -4.41
CA LEU A 62 0.03 4.77 -3.66
C LEU A 62 1.26 4.84 -4.60
N PRO A 63 2.23 5.73 -4.29
CA PRO A 63 3.51 5.77 -4.99
C PRO A 63 4.24 4.42 -5.00
N ILE A 64 5.06 4.17 -6.02
CA ILE A 64 5.74 2.88 -6.24
C ILE A 64 6.57 2.42 -5.04
N GLU A 65 7.16 3.33 -4.27
CA GLU A 65 7.91 3.04 -3.05
C GLU A 65 7.06 2.49 -1.90
N LYS A 66 5.76 2.77 -1.90
CA LYS A 66 4.78 2.24 -0.94
C LYS A 66 4.02 1.05 -1.50
N GLN A 67 4.40 0.57 -2.68
CA GLN A 67 3.84 -0.63 -3.28
C GLN A 67 4.68 -1.85 -2.94
N TYR A 68 3.99 -2.98 -2.81
CA TYR A 68 4.59 -4.27 -2.53
C TYR A 68 4.27 -5.26 -3.64
N ALA A 69 5.20 -6.18 -3.86
CA ALA A 69 5.07 -7.27 -4.79
C ALA A 69 5.07 -8.61 -4.05
N LEU A 70 4.45 -9.61 -4.65
CA LEU A 70 4.50 -10.97 -4.19
C LEU A 70 5.52 -11.74 -5.02
N ARG A 71 6.55 -12.29 -4.37
CA ARG A 71 7.61 -13.08 -5.01
C ARG A 71 7.47 -14.55 -4.63
N ARG A 72 7.47 -15.43 -5.63
CA ARG A 72 7.53 -16.88 -5.39
C ARG A 72 8.94 -17.27 -4.93
N THR A 73 9.03 -18.07 -3.88
CA THR A 73 10.27 -18.65 -3.36
C THR A 73 10.55 -20.01 -4.03
N THR A 74 11.71 -20.59 -3.76
CA THR A 74 12.07 -21.94 -4.22
C THR A 74 11.20 -23.05 -3.59
N SER A 75 10.53 -22.77 -2.47
CA SER A 75 9.75 -23.74 -1.70
C SER A 75 8.25 -23.76 -2.07
N SER A 76 7.89 -23.26 -3.26
CA SER A 76 6.48 -23.04 -3.67
C SER A 76 5.68 -22.10 -2.75
N THR A 77 6.34 -21.40 -1.83
CA THR A 77 5.73 -20.35 -1.00
C THR A 77 5.89 -18.99 -1.68
N PHE A 78 5.24 -17.98 -1.10
CA PHE A 78 5.32 -16.61 -1.55
C PHE A 78 5.78 -15.71 -0.40
N ARG A 79 6.58 -14.70 -0.71
CA ARG A 79 7.01 -13.66 0.23
C ARG A 79 6.72 -12.28 -0.31
N ILE A 80 6.56 -11.32 0.60
CA ILE A 80 6.31 -9.92 0.26
C ILE A 80 7.65 -9.20 0.09
N THR A 81 7.81 -8.55 -1.05
CA THR A 81 8.98 -7.73 -1.37
C THR A 81 8.58 -6.32 -1.77
N THR A 82 9.52 -5.39 -1.73
CA THR A 82 9.36 -4.10 -2.40
C THR A 82 9.32 -4.27 -3.92
N ILE A 83 8.75 -3.31 -4.63
CA ILE A 83 8.90 -3.26 -6.09
C ILE A 83 10.33 -2.84 -6.43
N PRO A 84 11.08 -3.62 -7.23
CA PRO A 84 12.44 -3.26 -7.63
C PRO A 84 12.44 -1.98 -8.46
N ARG A 85 13.41 -1.12 -8.19
CA ARG A 85 13.75 0.01 -9.05
C ARG A 85 14.89 -0.39 -10.00
N PRO A 86 15.05 0.28 -11.14
CA PRO A 86 16.20 0.05 -12.01
C PRO A 86 17.51 0.09 -11.21
N GLY A 87 18.33 -0.95 -11.36
CA GLY A 87 19.61 -1.09 -10.66
C GLY A 87 19.54 -1.54 -9.20
N HIS A 88 18.36 -1.77 -8.62
CA HIS A 88 18.20 -2.15 -7.21
C HIS A 88 17.47 -3.49 -7.08
N ALA A 89 18.03 -4.41 -6.29
CA ALA A 89 17.37 -5.67 -5.97
C ALA A 89 16.12 -5.43 -5.11
N PRO A 90 15.04 -6.21 -5.30
CA PRO A 90 13.90 -6.18 -4.39
C PRO A 90 14.36 -6.53 -2.96
N VAL A 91 13.84 -5.80 -1.98
CA VAL A 91 14.10 -6.06 -0.56
C VAL A 91 12.93 -6.84 0.00
N GLU A 92 13.22 -7.91 0.76
CA GLU A 92 12.19 -8.62 1.52
C GLU A 92 11.67 -7.72 2.64
N VAL A 93 10.36 -7.53 2.68
CA VAL A 93 9.70 -6.61 3.61
C VAL A 93 9.34 -7.32 4.92
N ASP A 94 9.15 -8.63 4.83
CA ASP A 94 8.78 -9.51 5.93
C ASP A 94 9.24 -10.95 5.61
N PRO A 95 9.83 -11.69 6.56
CA PRO A 95 10.22 -13.09 6.36
C PRO A 95 9.05 -14.08 6.32
N THR A 96 7.79 -13.63 6.42
CA THR A 96 6.59 -14.49 6.41
C THR A 96 6.41 -15.21 5.07
N ASP A 97 6.32 -16.53 5.14
CA ASP A 97 6.01 -17.40 4.00
C ASP A 97 4.49 -17.61 3.89
N PHE A 98 3.93 -17.25 2.73
CA PHE A 98 2.53 -17.47 2.38
C PHE A 98 2.39 -18.74 1.53
N PRO A 99 1.41 -19.61 1.82
CA PRO A 99 1.26 -20.90 1.14
C PRO A 99 0.75 -20.77 -0.31
N ASP A 100 0.04 -19.69 -0.62
CA ASP A 100 -0.54 -19.43 -1.94
C ASP A 100 -0.59 -17.93 -2.25
N GLN A 101 -0.97 -17.60 -3.49
CA GLN A 101 -1.04 -16.21 -3.95
C GLN A 101 -2.12 -15.40 -3.23
N LEU A 102 -3.27 -16.00 -2.91
CA LEU A 102 -4.39 -15.31 -2.26
C LEU A 102 -4.00 -14.90 -0.83
N ALA A 103 -3.39 -15.81 -0.08
CA ALA A 103 -2.82 -15.54 1.23
C ALA A 103 -1.76 -14.44 1.14
N GLY A 104 -0.91 -14.47 0.11
CA GLY A 104 0.09 -13.42 -0.14
C GLY A 104 -0.53 -12.04 -0.43
N PHE A 105 -1.57 -11.96 -1.26
CA PHE A 105 -2.29 -10.71 -1.52
C PHE A 105 -2.98 -10.17 -0.27
N HIS A 106 -3.56 -11.07 0.54
CA HIS A 106 -4.11 -10.69 1.84
C HIS A 106 -3.01 -10.17 2.79
N GLY A 107 -1.83 -10.81 2.80
CA GLY A 107 -0.67 -10.33 3.55
C GLY A 107 -0.21 -8.93 3.11
N ILE A 108 -0.16 -8.64 1.81
CA ILE A 108 0.14 -7.30 1.29
C ILE A 108 -0.89 -6.28 1.77
N PHE A 109 -2.17 -6.64 1.75
CA PHE A 109 -3.24 -5.78 2.23
C PHE A 109 -3.09 -5.46 3.73
N LEU A 110 -2.82 -6.46 4.56
CA LEU A 110 -2.54 -6.26 5.98
C LEU A 110 -1.30 -5.39 6.21
N ARG A 111 -0.25 -5.56 5.40
CA ARG A 111 0.94 -4.72 5.50
C ARG A 111 0.62 -3.26 5.17
N LYS A 112 -0.16 -3.00 4.12
CA LYS A 112 -0.58 -1.65 3.77
C LYS A 112 -1.49 -1.01 4.81
N ILE A 113 -2.36 -1.80 5.47
CA ILE A 113 -3.12 -1.34 6.64
C ILE A 113 -2.17 -0.96 7.76
N LYS A 114 -1.21 -1.82 8.09
CA LYS A 114 -0.21 -1.54 9.13
C LYS A 114 0.53 -0.24 8.84
N ASP A 115 1.05 -0.07 7.62
CA ASP A 115 1.74 1.16 7.22
C ASP A 115 0.81 2.38 7.28
N LEU A 116 -0.48 2.24 6.92
CA LEU A 116 -1.46 3.33 7.02
C LEU A 116 -1.71 3.72 8.49
N MET A 117 -1.72 2.75 9.41
CA MET A 117 -1.92 3.00 10.85
C MET A 117 -0.66 3.57 11.51
N GLU A 118 0.53 3.08 11.14
CA GLU A 118 1.82 3.49 11.72
C GLU A 118 2.32 4.83 11.19
N ASN A 119 1.99 5.20 9.94
CA ASN A 119 2.27 6.53 9.42
C ASN A 119 1.32 7.54 10.08
N ASN A 120 1.75 8.01 11.26
CA ASN A 120 1.17 9.15 11.92
C ASN A 120 1.49 10.39 11.08
N ASP A 121 0.46 11.10 10.68
CA ASP A 121 0.50 12.20 9.73
C ASP A 121 1.52 13.27 10.18
N GLY A 122 2.56 13.49 9.35
CA GLY A 122 3.41 14.69 9.37
C GLY A 122 3.02 15.61 8.23
#